data_AF-A0LIB7-F1
#
_entry.id   AF-A0LIB7-F1
#
_cell.length_a   1.000
_cell.length_b   1.000
_cell.length_c   1.000
_cell.angle_alpha   90.00
_cell.angle_beta   90.00
_cell.angle_gamma   90.00
#
_symmetry.space_group_name_H-M   'P 1'
#
loop_
_entity.id
_entity.type
_entity.pdbx_description
1 polymer ?
#
loop_
_entity_poly.entity_id
_entity_poly.type
_entity_poly.pdbx_seq_one_letter_code
_entity_poly.pdbx_strand_id
1 'polypeptide(L)'
;MERFADYALRALGVRLPEDYARFMDIHGKKLSDDPVRAQSWLQGLGSAHFVVGTTLAFRSRLPGFRLENVLIGYAGLKTIVINKVYEEIDEYFMLDTREGSVHAIDSFGAANRLAESFEEWIGPELLRAVLKEQYKSSLTVVIFDDEQKAEEARLKLLELRRGGFVELEDAVVVVRGQDGTVRHHQMHKLTRKGGIAGSITGLIVGSIFFSPVIGAVFGAVSGALSASLTDIGIDDRFVEDLSRKLKPGCSALFTLVRKADPERVREAFLGFGGKVLVNSVSKERETVLQEILDAAGEKTE
;
A
#
# COMPACT_ATOMS: atom_id res chain seq x y z
N MET A 1 3.08 26.08 -14.19
CA MET A 1 1.92 25.61 -13.40
C MET A 1 2.24 25.92 -11.97
N GLU A 2 1.32 26.53 -11.23
CA GLU A 2 1.57 26.84 -9.83
C GLU A 2 1.69 25.55 -9.00
N ARG A 3 2.60 25.52 -8.02
CA ARG A 3 2.70 24.39 -7.08
C ARG A 3 1.51 24.40 -6.13
N PHE A 4 1.01 23.22 -5.79
CA PHE A 4 -0.15 23.08 -4.92
C PHE A 4 0.11 23.67 -3.52
N ALA A 5 1.34 23.57 -3.01
CA ALA A 5 1.72 24.18 -1.74
C ALA A 5 1.48 25.70 -1.70
N ASP A 6 1.80 26.41 -2.78
CA ASP A 6 1.63 27.86 -2.88
C ASP A 6 0.14 28.23 -2.95
N TYR A 7 -0.64 27.44 -3.69
CA TYR A 7 -2.08 27.61 -3.79
C TYR A 7 -2.77 27.39 -2.44
N ALA A 8 -2.43 26.30 -1.75
CA ALA A 8 -2.96 25.99 -0.42
C ALA A 8 -2.57 27.05 0.61
N LEU A 9 -1.33 27.56 0.58
CA LEU A 9 -0.91 28.63 1.48
C LEU A 9 -1.75 29.89 1.29
N ARG A 10 -2.03 30.29 0.04
CA ARG A 10 -2.86 31.47 -0.24
C ARG A 10 -4.33 31.25 0.07
N ALA A 11 -4.89 30.09 -0.28
CA ALA A 11 -6.33 29.82 -0.16
C ALA A 11 -6.74 29.41 1.27
N LEU A 12 -5.90 28.63 1.94
CA LEU A 12 -6.19 28.05 3.25
C LEU A 12 -5.37 28.69 4.38
N GLY A 13 -4.36 29.51 4.08
CA GLY A 13 -3.52 30.15 5.10
C GLY A 13 -2.58 29.18 5.83
N VAL A 14 -2.35 27.99 5.28
CA VAL A 14 -1.53 26.94 5.90
C VAL A 14 -0.43 26.43 4.99
N ARG A 15 0.72 26.13 5.59
CA ARG A 15 1.76 25.35 4.91
C ARG A 15 1.41 23.88 5.01
N LEU A 16 1.48 23.19 3.88
CA LEU A 16 1.28 21.75 3.82
C LEU A 16 2.60 21.02 4.13
N PRO A 17 2.53 19.83 4.76
CA PRO A 17 3.64 18.89 4.82
C PRO A 17 4.23 18.62 3.42
N GLU A 18 5.56 18.49 3.33
CA GLU A 18 6.25 18.39 2.05
C GLU A 18 5.87 17.12 1.28
N ASP A 19 5.70 16.01 1.98
CA ASP A 19 5.27 14.71 1.44
C ASP A 19 3.89 14.82 0.75
N TYR A 20 2.91 15.41 1.42
CA TYR A 20 1.57 15.63 0.86
C TYR A 20 1.59 16.64 -0.30
N ALA A 21 2.30 17.75 -0.15
CA ALA A 21 2.41 18.76 -1.21
C ALA A 21 3.04 18.18 -2.49
N ARG A 22 4.12 17.41 -2.33
CA ARG A 22 4.78 16.73 -3.45
C ARG A 22 3.86 15.70 -4.10
N PHE A 23 3.15 14.91 -3.31
CA PHE A 23 2.15 13.97 -3.82
C PHE A 23 1.11 14.69 -4.68
N MET A 24 0.57 15.82 -4.23
CA MET A 24 -0.42 16.59 -4.97
C MET A 24 0.15 17.23 -6.25
N ASP A 25 1.41 17.72 -6.21
CA ASP A 25 2.09 18.26 -7.39
C ASP A 25 2.25 17.20 -8.50
N ILE A 26 2.57 15.94 -8.11
CA ILE A 26 2.81 14.84 -9.05
C ILE A 26 1.49 14.19 -9.50
N HIS A 27 0.58 13.92 -8.57
CA HIS A 27 -0.57 13.04 -8.78
C HIS A 27 -1.93 13.72 -8.68
N GLY A 28 -2.01 14.96 -8.16
CA GLY A 28 -3.28 15.61 -7.83
C GLY A 28 -4.26 15.75 -8.99
N LYS A 29 -3.78 15.76 -10.24
CA LYS A 29 -4.62 15.79 -11.46
C LYS A 29 -5.35 14.47 -11.76
N LYS A 30 -4.89 13.35 -11.19
CA LYS A 30 -5.53 12.04 -11.31
C LYS A 30 -6.64 11.85 -10.27
N LEU A 31 -6.73 12.75 -9.29
CA LEU A 31 -7.72 12.70 -8.22
C LEU A 31 -9.03 13.35 -8.65
N SER A 32 -10.13 12.94 -8.03
CA SER A 32 -11.46 13.42 -8.39
C SER A 32 -11.79 14.73 -7.67
N ASP A 33 -12.47 15.65 -8.35
CA ASP A 33 -13.13 16.79 -7.70
C ASP A 33 -14.34 16.35 -6.86
N ASP A 34 -14.91 15.18 -7.16
CA ASP A 34 -16.01 14.53 -6.44
C ASP A 34 -15.58 13.11 -6.01
N PRO A 35 -14.81 12.97 -4.91
CA PRO A 35 -14.39 11.67 -4.39
C PRO A 35 -15.56 10.89 -3.75
N VAL A 36 -16.76 11.48 -3.65
CA VAL A 36 -17.95 10.87 -3.09
C VAL A 36 -18.66 10.01 -4.14
N ARG A 37 -18.81 10.52 -5.36
CA ARG A 37 -19.64 9.89 -6.41
C ARG A 37 -18.84 9.39 -7.61
N ALA A 38 -17.67 9.96 -7.89
CA ALA A 38 -16.90 9.60 -9.06
C ALA A 38 -15.77 8.62 -8.72
N GLN A 39 -15.48 7.72 -9.66
CA GLN A 39 -14.35 6.83 -9.56
C GLN A 39 -13.04 7.64 -9.65
N SER A 40 -12.23 7.59 -8.59
CA SER A 40 -10.92 8.24 -8.55
C SER A 40 -9.78 7.23 -8.72
N TRP A 41 -8.60 7.72 -9.13
CA TRP A 41 -7.37 6.92 -9.19
C TRP A 41 -6.99 6.34 -7.83
N LEU A 42 -7.12 7.16 -6.77
CA LEU A 42 -7.03 6.74 -5.38
C LEU A 42 -8.38 7.02 -4.73
N GLN A 43 -9.13 5.96 -4.43
CA GLN A 43 -10.46 6.11 -3.84
C GLN A 43 -10.39 6.91 -2.52
N GLY A 44 -11.38 7.78 -2.34
CA GLY A 44 -11.49 8.65 -1.18
C GLY A 44 -10.60 9.90 -1.22
N LEU A 45 -9.50 9.95 -1.98
CA LEU A 45 -8.70 11.17 -2.06
C LEU A 45 -9.28 12.20 -3.04
N GLY A 46 -9.25 13.47 -2.62
CA GLY A 46 -9.76 14.59 -3.39
C GLY A 46 -8.68 15.35 -4.16
N SER A 47 -9.09 16.00 -5.25
CA SER A 47 -8.28 16.96 -5.99
C SER A 47 -7.97 18.22 -5.17
N ALA A 48 -7.14 19.11 -5.73
CA ALA A 48 -6.89 20.43 -5.18
C ALA A 48 -8.17 21.25 -4.95
N HIS A 49 -9.17 21.14 -5.83
CA HIS A 49 -10.45 21.85 -5.68
C HIS A 49 -11.26 21.29 -4.51
N PHE A 50 -11.33 19.96 -4.40
CA PHE A 50 -11.99 19.31 -3.28
C PHE A 50 -11.34 19.73 -1.96
N VAL A 51 -10.01 19.62 -1.88
CA VAL A 51 -9.25 19.90 -0.65
C VAL A 51 -9.54 21.30 -0.15
N VAL A 52 -9.44 22.31 -1.04
CA VAL A 52 -9.66 23.70 -0.65
C VAL A 52 -11.13 23.96 -0.33
N GLY A 53 -12.05 23.54 -1.21
CA GLY A 53 -13.48 23.82 -1.05
C GLY A 53 -14.06 23.18 0.22
N THR A 54 -13.80 21.90 0.44
CA THR A 54 -14.32 21.15 1.59
C THR A 54 -13.69 21.63 2.90
N THR A 55 -12.40 21.97 2.91
CA THR A 55 -11.75 22.54 4.11
C THR A 55 -12.37 23.88 4.50
N LEU A 56 -12.63 24.78 3.55
CA LEU A 56 -13.27 26.06 3.82
C LEU A 56 -14.72 25.88 4.31
N ALA A 57 -15.46 24.93 3.73
CA ALA A 57 -16.81 24.59 4.18
C ALA A 57 -16.82 24.08 5.63
N PHE A 58 -15.88 23.20 6.00
CA PHE A 58 -15.73 22.70 7.36
C PHE A 58 -15.42 23.82 8.36
N ARG A 59 -14.45 24.69 8.03
CA ARG A 59 -14.11 25.85 8.87
C ARG A 59 -15.28 26.80 9.09
N SER A 60 -16.13 26.98 8.08
CA SER A 60 -17.33 27.82 8.20
C SER A 60 -18.41 27.21 9.08
N ARG A 61 -18.47 25.87 9.19
CA ARG A 61 -19.54 25.15 9.87
C ARG A 61 -19.17 24.69 11.28
N LEU A 62 -17.90 24.41 11.53
CA LEU A 62 -17.40 23.88 12.79
C LEU A 62 -16.45 24.89 13.46
N PRO A 63 -16.91 25.64 14.47
CA PRO A 63 -16.08 26.65 15.15
C PRO A 63 -14.79 26.10 15.79
N GLY A 64 -14.76 24.81 16.12
CA GLY A 64 -13.59 24.13 16.70
C GLY A 64 -12.62 23.56 15.66
N PHE A 65 -12.90 23.69 14.37
CA PHE A 65 -12.05 23.14 13.31
C PHE A 65 -10.82 24.04 13.11
N ARG A 66 -9.64 23.50 13.44
CA ARG A 66 -8.39 24.26 13.49
C ARG A 66 -7.94 24.71 12.10
N LEU A 67 -7.13 25.77 12.06
CA LEU A 67 -6.54 26.26 10.82
C LEU A 67 -5.65 25.15 10.20
N GLU A 68 -4.87 24.47 11.02
CA GLU A 68 -3.91 23.44 10.60
C GLU A 68 -4.55 22.13 10.16
N ASN A 69 -5.87 22.01 10.30
CA ASN A 69 -6.61 20.85 9.82
C ASN A 69 -7.04 21.09 8.37
N VAL A 70 -6.64 20.18 7.48
CA VAL A 70 -6.97 20.22 6.06
C VAL A 70 -7.69 18.93 5.68
N LEU A 71 -8.86 19.03 5.06
CA LEU A 71 -9.56 17.86 4.54
C LEU A 71 -8.98 17.44 3.20
N ILE A 72 -8.46 16.23 3.15
CA ILE A 72 -7.73 15.70 1.99
C ILE A 72 -8.54 14.67 1.19
N GLY A 73 -9.67 14.20 1.74
CA GLY A 73 -10.49 13.18 1.11
C GLY A 73 -11.80 12.90 1.83
N TYR A 74 -12.60 12.01 1.24
CA TYR A 74 -13.84 11.45 1.76
C TYR A 74 -13.62 9.99 2.14
N ALA A 75 -13.94 9.62 3.38
CA ALA A 75 -13.76 8.28 3.92
C ALA A 75 -15.01 7.39 3.74
N GLY A 76 -16.19 7.99 3.67
CA GLY A 76 -17.45 7.26 3.47
C GLY A 76 -18.55 7.71 4.41
N LEU A 77 -19.56 6.86 4.54
CA LEU A 77 -20.63 7.03 5.51
C LEU A 77 -20.32 6.24 6.78
N LYS A 78 -20.56 6.88 7.91
CA LYS A 78 -20.45 6.30 9.25
C LYS A 78 -21.81 6.28 9.90
N THR A 79 -22.27 5.10 10.32
CA THR A 79 -23.51 4.99 11.09
C THR A 79 -23.24 5.30 12.55
N ILE A 80 -24.01 6.23 13.12
CA ILE A 80 -23.99 6.56 14.54
C ILE A 80 -25.36 6.34 15.17
N VAL A 81 -25.39 6.21 16.49
CA VAL A 81 -26.65 6.09 17.25
C VAL A 81 -26.87 7.37 18.04
N ILE A 82 -27.89 8.13 17.66
CA ILE A 82 -28.34 9.31 18.41
C ILE A 82 -29.74 9.00 18.95
N ASN A 83 -29.93 9.10 20.26
CA ASN A 83 -31.24 8.89 20.89
C ASN A 83 -31.95 7.58 20.48
N LYS A 84 -31.18 6.49 20.31
CA LYS A 84 -31.65 5.16 19.85
C LYS A 84 -32.12 5.10 18.39
N VAL A 85 -31.79 6.11 17.58
CA VAL A 85 -31.99 6.13 16.13
C VAL A 85 -30.64 6.00 15.45
N TYR A 86 -30.58 5.16 14.41
CA TYR A 86 -29.41 5.04 13.55
C TYR A 86 -29.43 6.20 12.53
N GLU A 87 -28.38 6.99 12.51
CA GLU A 87 -28.17 8.05 11.54
C GLU A 87 -26.86 7.80 10.78
N GLU A 88 -26.85 8.11 9.48
CA GLU A 88 -25.64 8.06 8.66
C GLU A 88 -25.06 9.47 8.53
N ILE A 89 -23.77 9.58 8.77
CA ILE A 89 -23.04 10.83 8.64
C ILE A 89 -21.79 10.67 7.78
N ASP A 90 -21.41 11.76 7.12
CA ASP A 90 -20.19 11.81 6.33
C ASP A 90 -18.94 11.73 7.21
N GLU A 91 -17.97 10.94 6.77
CA GLU A 91 -16.63 10.87 7.32
C GLU A 91 -15.60 11.25 6.24
N TYR A 92 -14.56 11.97 6.66
CA TYR A 92 -13.54 12.56 5.79
C TYR A 92 -12.14 12.19 6.28
N PHE A 93 -11.18 12.21 5.36
CA PHE A 93 -9.75 12.16 5.71
C PHE A 93 -9.24 13.57 5.97
N MET A 94 -8.57 13.76 7.10
CA MET A 94 -8.01 15.03 7.55
C MET A 94 -6.52 14.90 7.79
N LEU A 95 -5.75 15.86 7.28
CA LEU A 95 -4.34 16.04 7.55
C LEU A 95 -4.16 17.14 8.63
N ASP A 96 -3.47 16.81 9.73
CA ASP A 96 -2.96 17.83 10.67
C ASP A 96 -1.60 18.31 10.17
N THR A 97 -1.53 19.55 9.68
CA THR A 97 -0.32 20.08 9.04
C THR A 97 0.81 20.40 10.02
N ARG A 98 0.59 20.34 11.33
CA ARG A 98 1.63 20.59 12.35
C ARG A 98 2.54 19.38 12.55
N GLU A 99 1.93 18.20 12.53
CA GLU A 99 2.61 16.92 12.80
C GLU A 99 2.71 16.04 11.54
N GLY A 100 1.89 16.29 10.53
CA GLY A 100 1.79 15.46 9.32
C GLY A 100 0.84 14.27 9.46
N SER A 101 0.28 14.05 10.66
CA SER A 101 -0.62 12.92 10.95
C SER A 101 -1.94 12.98 10.17
N VAL A 102 -2.48 11.80 9.85
CA VAL A 102 -3.76 11.63 9.15
C VAL A 102 -4.81 11.11 10.11
N HIS A 103 -6.02 11.63 10.00
CA HIS A 103 -7.18 11.30 10.84
C HIS A 103 -8.41 11.01 9.98
N ALA A 104 -9.30 10.17 10.48
CA ALA A 104 -10.70 10.14 10.05
C ALA A 104 -11.47 11.15 10.91
N ILE A 105 -12.21 12.06 10.29
CA ILE A 105 -13.05 13.05 10.99
C ILE A 105 -14.48 12.99 10.45
N ASP A 106 -15.45 12.90 11.34
CA ASP A 106 -16.86 12.95 10.94
C ASP A 106 -17.39 14.38 10.81
N SER A 107 -18.58 14.51 10.22
CA SER A 107 -19.23 15.81 9.95
C SER A 107 -19.57 16.62 11.22
N PHE A 108 -19.48 16.02 12.40
CA PHE A 108 -19.62 16.70 13.69
C PHE A 108 -18.27 17.11 14.31
N GLY A 109 -17.16 16.72 13.70
CA GLY A 109 -15.82 17.09 14.10
C GLY A 109 -15.14 16.10 15.06
N ALA A 110 -15.73 14.93 15.30
CA ALA A 110 -15.03 13.89 16.07
C ALA A 110 -13.99 13.22 15.17
N ALA A 111 -12.74 13.23 15.63
CA ALA A 111 -11.59 12.77 14.86
C ALA A 111 -10.86 11.61 15.55
N ASN A 112 -10.42 10.63 14.76
CA ASN A 112 -9.60 9.51 15.19
C ASN A 112 -8.34 9.44 14.32
N ARG A 113 -7.17 9.32 14.95
CA ARG A 113 -5.89 9.20 14.24
C ARG A 113 -5.82 7.87 13.48
N LEU A 114 -5.42 7.93 12.22
CA LEU A 114 -5.21 6.78 11.34
C LEU A 114 -3.73 6.43 11.17
N ALA A 115 -2.86 7.44 11.11
CA ALA A 115 -1.42 7.29 10.89
C ALA A 115 -0.63 8.48 11.44
N GLU A 116 0.66 8.28 11.73
CA GLU A 116 1.55 9.33 12.23
C GLU A 116 1.99 10.31 11.13
N SER A 117 1.99 9.88 9.85
CA SER A 117 2.27 10.76 8.70
C SER A 117 1.41 10.45 7.47
N PHE A 118 1.34 11.39 6.52
CA PHE A 118 0.64 11.19 5.25
C PHE A 118 1.31 10.11 4.41
N GLU A 119 2.64 10.14 4.32
CA GLU A 119 3.42 9.14 3.59
C GLU A 119 3.18 7.70 4.10
N GLU A 120 3.11 7.55 5.43
CA GLU A 120 2.81 6.29 6.11
C GLU A 120 1.42 5.76 5.72
N TRP A 121 0.43 6.66 5.73
CA TRP A 121 -0.95 6.32 5.42
C TRP A 121 -1.17 5.98 3.95
N ILE A 122 -0.58 6.76 3.03
CA ILE A 122 -0.85 6.65 1.59
C ILE A 122 -0.02 5.58 0.88
N GLY A 123 1.16 5.24 1.43
CA GLY A 123 2.13 4.34 0.79
C GLY A 123 1.52 3.06 0.21
N PRO A 124 0.73 2.28 0.98
CA PRO A 124 0.09 1.07 0.48
C PRO A 124 -0.88 1.34 -0.67
N GLU A 125 -1.77 2.32 -0.57
CA GLU A 125 -2.76 2.60 -1.61
C GLU A 125 -2.12 3.16 -2.88
N LEU A 126 -1.12 4.03 -2.74
CA LEU A 126 -0.33 4.56 -3.84
C LEU A 126 0.34 3.42 -4.63
N LEU A 127 0.93 2.46 -3.92
CA LEU A 127 1.50 1.27 -4.53
C LEU A 127 0.46 0.48 -5.32
N ARG A 128 -0.71 0.21 -4.71
CA ARG A 128 -1.78 -0.55 -5.40
C ARG A 128 -2.23 0.17 -6.67
N ALA A 129 -2.43 1.49 -6.60
CA ALA A 129 -2.85 2.29 -7.75
C ALA A 129 -1.83 2.30 -8.88
N VAL A 130 -0.53 2.47 -8.57
CA VAL A 130 0.56 2.41 -9.54
C VAL A 130 0.66 1.01 -10.18
N LEU A 131 0.58 -0.04 -9.38
CA LEU A 131 0.63 -1.42 -9.88
C LEU A 131 -0.55 -1.74 -10.79
N LYS A 132 -1.76 -1.28 -10.44
CA LYS A 132 -2.96 -1.46 -11.26
C LYS A 132 -2.89 -0.74 -12.60
N GLU A 133 -2.25 0.44 -12.65
CA GLU A 133 -2.02 1.14 -13.93
C GLU A 133 -0.99 0.42 -14.80
N GLN A 134 0.10 -0.08 -14.20
CA GLN A 134 1.22 -0.63 -14.96
C GLN A 134 1.07 -2.11 -15.34
N TYR A 135 0.40 -2.91 -14.50
CA TYR A 135 0.26 -4.34 -14.70
C TYR A 135 -1.21 -4.77 -14.67
N LYS A 136 -1.56 -5.68 -15.60
CA LYS A 136 -2.81 -6.45 -15.51
C LYS A 136 -2.75 -7.58 -14.46
N SER A 137 -1.59 -7.76 -13.85
CA SER A 137 -1.31 -8.81 -12.87
C SER A 137 -1.32 -8.27 -11.45
N SER A 138 -1.66 -9.15 -10.52
CA SER A 138 -1.70 -8.87 -9.09
C SER A 138 -0.33 -9.13 -8.49
N LEU A 139 0.25 -8.13 -7.84
CA LEU A 139 1.42 -8.33 -6.98
C LEU A 139 0.98 -8.95 -5.66
N THR A 140 1.70 -9.97 -5.23
CA THR A 140 1.68 -10.44 -3.84
C THR A 140 3.10 -10.51 -3.28
N VAL A 141 3.28 -9.97 -2.07
CA VAL A 141 4.53 -10.06 -1.32
C VAL A 141 4.27 -10.77 0.00
N VAL A 142 4.99 -11.88 0.21
CA VAL A 142 4.89 -12.70 1.43
C VAL A 142 6.28 -12.84 2.06
N ILE A 143 6.35 -12.66 3.37
CA ILE A 143 7.57 -12.80 4.15
C ILE A 143 7.49 -14.00 5.07
N PHE A 144 8.61 -14.69 5.21
CA PHE A 144 8.73 -15.88 6.02
C PHE A 144 9.86 -15.70 7.04
N ASP A 145 9.60 -16.12 8.27
CA ASP A 145 10.58 -16.18 9.35
C ASP A 145 11.50 -17.42 9.21
N ASP A 146 11.91 -17.72 7.98
CA ASP A 146 12.78 -18.83 7.61
C ASP A 146 13.44 -18.55 6.25
N GLU A 147 14.72 -18.90 6.07
CA GLU A 147 15.50 -18.61 4.86
C GLU A 147 15.05 -19.41 3.62
N GLN A 148 14.44 -20.58 3.82
CA GLN A 148 14.11 -21.55 2.77
C GLN A 148 12.65 -21.45 2.34
N LYS A 149 11.76 -21.03 3.24
CA LYS A 149 10.31 -20.94 3.02
C LYS A 149 9.88 -20.17 1.77
N ALA A 150 10.54 -19.06 1.43
CA ALA A 150 10.20 -18.32 0.20
C ALA A 150 10.49 -19.12 -1.06
N GLU A 151 11.57 -19.92 -1.07
CA GLU A 151 11.91 -20.79 -2.20
C GLU A 151 10.95 -21.98 -2.29
N GLU A 152 10.57 -22.59 -1.16
CA GLU A 152 9.53 -23.61 -1.12
C GLU A 152 8.19 -23.09 -1.67
N ALA A 153 7.78 -21.89 -1.25
CA ALA A 153 6.59 -21.23 -1.78
C ALA A 153 6.68 -20.99 -3.29
N ARG A 154 7.86 -20.56 -3.77
CA ARG A 154 8.11 -20.39 -5.21
C ARG A 154 7.96 -21.71 -5.97
N LEU A 155 8.48 -22.82 -5.44
CA LEU A 155 8.35 -24.14 -6.06
C LEU A 155 6.88 -24.59 -6.15
N LYS A 156 6.09 -24.42 -5.08
CA LYS A 156 4.65 -24.70 -5.10
C LYS A 156 3.90 -23.88 -6.16
N LEU A 157 4.22 -22.59 -6.31
CA LEU A 157 3.64 -21.77 -7.37
C LEU A 157 4.02 -22.24 -8.77
N LEU A 158 5.25 -22.74 -8.95
CA LEU A 158 5.69 -23.31 -10.23
C LEU A 158 4.96 -24.61 -10.57
N GLU A 159 4.64 -25.43 -9.56
CA GLU A 159 3.81 -26.63 -9.74
C GLU A 159 2.38 -26.27 -10.14
N LEU A 160 1.75 -25.34 -9.43
CA LEU A 160 0.42 -24.82 -9.80
C LEU A 160 0.40 -24.23 -11.21
N ARG A 161 1.47 -23.52 -11.60
CA ARG A 161 1.63 -23.00 -12.95
C ARG A 161 1.72 -24.11 -13.99
N ARG A 162 2.48 -25.17 -13.74
CA ARG A 162 2.57 -26.34 -14.63
C ARG A 162 1.22 -27.03 -14.77
N GLY A 163 0.42 -27.08 -13.70
CA GLY A 163 -0.94 -27.60 -13.69
C GLY A 163 -2.00 -26.67 -14.33
N GLY A 164 -1.62 -25.46 -14.74
CA GLY A 164 -2.54 -24.48 -15.34
C GLY A 164 -3.45 -23.76 -14.32
N PHE A 165 -3.20 -23.92 -13.02
CA PHE A 165 -3.97 -23.30 -11.95
C PHE A 165 -3.53 -21.87 -11.64
N VAL A 166 -2.29 -21.49 -12.03
CA VAL A 166 -1.75 -20.14 -11.83
C VAL A 166 -1.02 -19.67 -13.09
N GLU A 167 -1.39 -18.48 -13.58
CA GLU A 167 -0.63 -17.74 -14.58
C GLU A 167 0.32 -16.76 -13.89
N LEU A 168 1.56 -17.22 -13.66
CA LEU A 168 2.61 -16.41 -13.06
C LEU A 168 3.39 -15.67 -14.16
N GLU A 169 3.41 -14.34 -14.09
CA GLU A 169 4.22 -13.52 -14.98
C GLU A 169 5.70 -13.58 -14.57
N ASP A 170 5.99 -13.46 -13.28
CA ASP A 170 7.36 -13.55 -12.74
C ASP A 170 7.29 -13.82 -11.21
N ALA A 171 8.41 -14.29 -10.63
CA ALA A 171 8.57 -14.46 -9.19
C ALA A 171 10.05 -14.30 -8.78
N VAL A 172 10.25 -13.60 -7.67
CA VAL A 172 11.58 -13.31 -7.11
C VAL A 172 11.61 -13.72 -5.65
N VAL A 173 12.64 -14.50 -5.29
CA VAL A 173 12.95 -14.85 -3.91
C VAL A 173 14.13 -14.03 -3.43
N VAL A 174 13.98 -13.49 -2.24
CA VAL A 174 15.00 -12.74 -1.53
C VAL A 174 15.26 -13.45 -0.21
N VAL A 175 16.52 -13.75 0.08
CA VAL A 175 16.94 -14.41 1.32
C VAL A 175 17.92 -13.51 2.04
N ARG A 176 17.71 -13.30 3.34
CA ARG A 176 18.72 -12.71 4.22
C ARG A 176 19.31 -13.79 5.11
N GLY A 177 20.55 -14.16 4.84
CA GLY A 177 21.31 -15.11 5.65
C GLY A 177 21.46 -14.64 7.09
N GLN A 178 21.64 -15.57 8.02
CA GLN A 178 21.98 -15.27 9.42
C GLN A 178 23.25 -14.42 9.57
N ASP A 179 24.19 -14.53 8.63
CA ASP A 179 25.40 -13.73 8.54
C ASP A 179 25.16 -12.30 8.02
N GLY A 180 23.90 -11.97 7.74
CA GLY A 180 23.48 -10.69 7.17
C GLY A 180 23.69 -10.61 5.65
N THR A 181 24.19 -11.66 5.00
CA THR A 181 24.35 -11.70 3.54
C THR A 181 23.00 -11.75 2.85
N VAL A 182 22.94 -11.13 1.68
CA VAL A 182 21.74 -11.04 0.88
C VAL A 182 21.90 -11.90 -0.36
N ARG A 183 20.92 -12.76 -0.63
CA ARG A 183 20.89 -13.59 -1.85
C ARG A 183 19.58 -13.40 -2.59
N HIS A 184 19.67 -13.27 -3.92
CA HIS A 184 18.52 -13.14 -4.80
C HIS A 184 18.42 -14.37 -5.70
N HIS A 185 17.26 -15.01 -5.72
CA HIS A 185 16.92 -16.06 -6.67
C HIS A 185 15.78 -15.57 -7.55
N GLN A 186 16.13 -15.05 -8.74
CA GLN A 186 15.15 -14.67 -9.75
C GLN A 186 14.83 -15.85 -10.67
N MET A 187 13.61 -15.89 -11.21
CA MET A 187 13.28 -16.74 -12.34
C MET A 187 14.00 -16.28 -13.62
N HIS A 188 15.26 -16.64 -13.81
CA HIS A 188 15.92 -16.42 -15.09
C HIS A 188 15.39 -17.39 -16.16
N LYS A 189 14.60 -16.82 -17.08
CA LYS A 189 14.26 -17.24 -18.47
C LYS A 189 12.76 -17.25 -18.75
N LEU A 190 12.14 -16.08 -18.79
CA LEU A 190 11.01 -15.80 -19.68
C LEU A 190 11.29 -14.53 -20.49
N THR A 191 12.43 -14.52 -21.18
CA THR A 191 12.60 -13.70 -22.37
C THR A 191 11.57 -14.17 -23.39
N ARG A 192 10.40 -13.52 -23.37
CA ARG A 192 9.45 -13.58 -24.48
C ARG A 192 10.20 -13.08 -25.70
N LYS A 193 10.46 -13.96 -26.67
CA LYS A 193 10.96 -13.55 -28.00
C LYS A 193 10.07 -12.40 -28.49
N GLY A 194 10.63 -11.19 -28.57
CA GLY A 194 10.02 -10.04 -29.25
C GLY A 194 9.25 -9.01 -28.40
N GLY A 195 9.41 -8.95 -27.07
CA GLY A 195 8.81 -7.85 -26.28
C GLY A 195 9.67 -7.46 -25.09
N ILE A 196 9.69 -6.17 -24.75
CA ILE A 196 10.31 -5.64 -23.53
C ILE A 196 9.57 -6.26 -22.33
N ALA A 197 10.07 -7.38 -21.80
CA ALA A 197 9.62 -7.93 -20.54
C ALA A 197 10.48 -7.28 -19.45
N GLY A 198 9.98 -6.21 -18.82
CA GLY A 198 10.58 -5.68 -17.60
C GLY A 198 10.45 -6.72 -16.48
N SER A 199 11.53 -7.01 -15.77
CA SER A 199 11.50 -7.87 -14.57
C SER A 199 10.60 -7.23 -13.50
N ILE A 200 9.91 -8.04 -12.69
CA ILE A 200 9.17 -7.64 -11.46
C ILE A 200 9.96 -6.70 -10.58
N THR A 201 11.28 -6.91 -10.59
CA THR A 201 12.22 -6.10 -9.85
C THR A 201 12.12 -4.62 -10.24
N GLY A 202 11.51 -4.26 -11.38
CA GLY A 202 11.42 -2.93 -12.01
C GLY A 202 10.37 -1.93 -11.52
N LEU A 203 9.34 -2.30 -10.72
CA LEU A 203 8.35 -1.31 -10.21
C LEU A 203 8.01 -1.41 -8.71
N ILE A 204 8.13 -2.59 -8.13
CA ILE A 204 7.35 -2.96 -6.94
C ILE A 204 7.93 -2.42 -5.62
N VAL A 205 9.23 -2.15 -5.61
CA VAL A 205 9.98 -2.37 -4.39
C VAL A 205 9.97 -1.06 -3.55
N GLY A 206 9.96 0.12 -4.20
CA GLY A 206 9.93 1.47 -3.59
C GLY A 206 8.85 1.78 -2.55
N SER A 207 7.60 1.35 -2.76
CA SER A 207 6.46 1.86 -1.97
C SER A 207 6.06 0.97 -0.79
N ILE A 208 6.55 -0.28 -0.72
CA ILE A 208 6.20 -1.24 0.35
C ILE A 208 6.75 -0.77 1.71
N PHE A 209 7.82 0.03 1.71
CA PHE A 209 8.58 0.37 2.90
C PHE A 209 8.14 1.63 3.66
N PHE A 210 7.02 2.25 3.27
CA PHE A 210 6.42 3.34 4.05
C PHE A 210 5.36 2.88 5.06
N SER A 211 5.05 1.57 5.13
CA SER A 211 4.07 1.06 6.10
C SER A 211 4.70 0.81 7.49
N PRO A 212 4.13 1.34 8.58
CA PRO A 212 4.60 1.20 9.96
C PRO A 212 4.33 -0.22 10.50
N VAL A 213 3.42 -0.97 9.85
CA VAL A 213 3.08 -2.36 10.18
C VAL A 213 4.30 -3.28 9.99
N ILE A 214 5.19 -2.92 9.06
CA ILE A 214 6.45 -3.62 8.86
C ILE A 214 7.34 -3.46 10.11
N GLY A 215 7.41 -2.28 10.72
CA GLY A 215 8.24 -2.04 11.92
C GLY A 215 7.87 -2.91 13.13
N ALA A 216 6.59 -3.24 13.30
CA ALA A 216 6.12 -4.06 14.43
C ALA A 216 6.45 -5.56 14.28
N VAL A 217 6.44 -6.08 13.05
CA VAL A 217 6.82 -7.48 12.77
C VAL A 217 8.34 -7.63 12.71
N PHE A 218 9.06 -6.59 12.26
CA PHE A 218 10.49 -6.64 11.98
C PHE A 218 11.45 -6.39 13.17
N GLY A 219 10.94 -6.08 14.36
CA GLY A 219 11.78 -5.60 15.46
C GLY A 219 12.19 -4.15 15.20
N ALA A 220 12.17 -3.33 16.25
CA ALA A 220 12.22 -1.88 16.15
C ALA A 220 13.36 -1.34 15.26
N VAL A 221 13.04 -1.04 14.00
CA VAL A 221 13.86 -0.20 13.13
C VAL A 221 12.98 0.97 12.70
N SER A 222 13.01 2.03 13.51
CA SER A 222 12.51 3.35 13.12
C SER A 222 13.50 3.95 12.13
N GLY A 223 13.08 4.27 10.91
CA GLY A 223 13.94 4.96 9.95
C GLY A 223 13.28 5.23 8.61
N ALA A 224 13.03 6.51 8.33
CA ALA A 224 12.58 7.02 7.04
C ALA A 224 13.62 6.74 5.96
N LEU A 225 13.28 5.93 4.96
CA LEU A 225 14.04 5.88 3.71
C LEU A 225 13.23 6.63 2.65
N SER A 226 13.68 7.85 2.34
CA SER A 226 13.18 8.60 1.19
C SER A 226 13.67 7.93 -0.09
N ALA A 227 12.80 7.17 -0.76
CA ALA A 227 13.04 6.67 -2.10
C ALA A 227 12.35 7.60 -3.10
N SER A 228 13.15 8.27 -3.93
CA SER A 228 12.71 9.19 -4.97
C SER A 228 11.76 8.50 -5.96
N LEU A 229 10.48 8.88 -5.95
CA LEU A 229 9.44 8.38 -6.88
C LEU A 229 9.55 8.94 -8.31
N THR A 230 10.75 9.32 -8.78
CA THR A 230 10.91 10.13 -10.00
C THR A 230 11.65 9.47 -11.16
N ASP A 231 12.31 8.33 -10.97
CA ASP A 231 12.95 7.64 -12.10
C ASP A 231 12.28 6.31 -12.44
N ILE A 232 11.93 6.19 -13.71
CA ILE A 232 11.31 5.03 -14.34
C ILE A 232 12.38 3.94 -14.47
N GLY A 233 12.27 2.90 -13.65
CA GLY A 233 13.15 1.71 -13.62
C GLY A 233 13.77 1.50 -12.24
N ILE A 234 13.79 0.25 -11.75
CA ILE A 234 14.36 -0.04 -10.42
C ILE A 234 15.87 -0.31 -10.50
N ASP A 235 16.55 0.34 -9.56
CA ASP A 235 17.96 0.22 -9.22
C ASP A 235 18.18 -1.02 -8.32
N ASP A 236 19.23 -1.80 -8.58
CA ASP A 236 19.65 -2.96 -7.78
C ASP A 236 19.80 -2.62 -6.28
N ARG A 237 20.07 -1.35 -5.98
CA ARG A 237 20.16 -0.78 -4.62
C ARG A 237 18.89 -0.99 -3.79
N PHE A 238 17.71 -1.02 -4.41
CA PHE A 238 16.48 -1.16 -3.65
C PHE A 238 16.28 -2.58 -3.12
N VAL A 239 16.51 -3.59 -3.96
CA VAL A 239 16.43 -4.98 -3.51
C VAL A 239 17.46 -5.22 -2.41
N GLU A 240 18.63 -4.58 -2.54
CA GLU A 240 19.65 -4.54 -1.51
C GLU A 240 19.13 -3.89 -0.20
N ASP A 241 18.41 -2.76 -0.27
CA ASP A 241 17.80 -2.09 0.90
C ASP A 241 16.69 -2.91 1.57
N LEU A 242 15.81 -3.55 0.79
CA LEU A 242 14.81 -4.50 1.27
C LEU A 242 15.48 -5.63 2.03
N SER A 243 16.52 -6.22 1.46
CA SER A 243 17.25 -7.31 2.09
C SER A 243 18.01 -6.87 3.32
N ARG A 244 18.49 -5.62 3.37
CA ARG A 244 19.09 -5.02 4.57
C ARG A 244 18.07 -4.70 5.67
N LYS A 245 16.76 -4.78 5.40
CA LYS A 245 15.69 -4.61 6.40
C LYS A 245 15.03 -5.92 6.82
N LEU A 246 15.19 -7.00 6.07
CA LEU A 246 14.77 -8.33 6.52
C LEU A 246 15.49 -8.72 7.82
N LYS A 247 14.88 -9.42 8.78
CA LYS A 247 15.68 -9.97 9.87
C LYS A 247 16.67 -11.02 9.30
N PRO A 248 17.90 -11.11 9.81
CA PRO A 248 18.77 -12.23 9.48
C PRO A 248 18.04 -13.56 9.76
N GLY A 249 18.12 -14.51 8.84
CA GLY A 249 17.39 -15.77 8.93
C GLY A 249 16.01 -15.79 8.26
N CYS A 250 15.60 -14.72 7.58
CA CYS A 250 14.29 -14.60 6.92
C CYS A 250 14.38 -14.62 5.40
N SER A 251 13.24 -14.87 4.75
CA SER A 251 13.10 -14.79 3.30
C SER A 251 11.81 -14.10 2.88
N ALA A 252 11.77 -13.61 1.64
CA ALA A 252 10.60 -12.95 1.06
C ALA A 252 10.37 -13.44 -0.38
N LEU A 253 9.09 -13.62 -0.74
CA LEU A 253 8.65 -14.01 -2.07
C LEU A 253 7.79 -12.89 -2.67
N PHE A 254 8.20 -12.43 -3.85
CA PHE A 254 7.49 -11.47 -4.68
C PHE A 254 6.91 -12.20 -5.89
N THR A 255 5.62 -12.04 -6.15
CA THR A 255 4.95 -12.72 -7.28
C THR A 255 4.06 -11.75 -8.04
N LEU A 256 4.09 -11.82 -9.38
CA LEU A 256 3.06 -11.23 -10.24
C LEU A 256 2.19 -12.33 -10.81
N VAL A 257 0.93 -12.36 -10.37
CA VAL A 257 -0.05 -13.36 -10.75
C VAL A 257 -1.10 -12.70 -11.65
N ARG A 258 -1.16 -13.11 -12.91
CA ARG A 258 -2.18 -12.62 -13.85
C ARG A 258 -3.54 -13.25 -13.55
N LYS A 259 -3.54 -14.54 -13.26
CA LYS A 259 -4.73 -15.33 -12.97
C LYS A 259 -4.37 -16.46 -12.01
N ALA A 260 -5.27 -16.76 -11.09
CA ALA A 260 -5.15 -17.92 -10.22
C ALA A 260 -6.51 -18.55 -10.01
N ASP A 261 -6.51 -19.88 -9.88
CA ASP A 261 -7.60 -20.64 -9.29
C ASP A 261 -7.52 -20.51 -7.76
N PRO A 262 -8.47 -19.82 -7.11
CA PRO A 262 -8.40 -19.51 -5.69
C PRO A 262 -8.45 -20.77 -4.82
N GLU A 263 -9.16 -21.82 -5.23
CA GLU A 263 -9.27 -23.06 -4.45
C GLU A 263 -7.96 -23.84 -4.48
N ARG A 264 -7.32 -23.92 -5.65
CA ARG A 264 -6.01 -24.61 -5.78
C ARG A 264 -4.88 -23.86 -5.10
N VAL A 265 -4.91 -22.54 -5.11
CA VAL A 265 -3.97 -21.73 -4.34
C VAL A 265 -4.22 -21.93 -2.84
N ARG A 266 -5.49 -21.92 -2.39
CA ARG A 266 -5.84 -22.21 -1.00
C ARG A 266 -5.31 -23.59 -0.58
N GLU A 267 -5.64 -24.65 -1.31
CA GLU A 267 -5.19 -26.02 -1.03
C GLU A 267 -3.65 -26.11 -0.91
N ALA A 268 -2.92 -25.46 -1.82
CA ALA A 268 -1.46 -25.53 -1.84
C ALA A 268 -0.79 -24.75 -0.69
N PHE A 269 -1.41 -23.67 -0.24
CA PHE A 269 -0.84 -22.73 0.73
C PHE A 269 -1.53 -22.73 2.10
N LEU A 270 -2.53 -23.58 2.31
CA LEU A 270 -3.22 -23.73 3.59
C LEU A 270 -2.21 -24.06 4.69
N GLY A 271 -2.14 -23.21 5.72
CA GLY A 271 -1.24 -23.38 6.85
C GLY A 271 0.24 -23.33 6.49
N PHE A 272 0.58 -22.77 5.33
CA PHE A 272 1.98 -22.64 4.92
C PHE A 272 2.73 -21.61 5.77
N GLY A 273 2.02 -20.72 6.47
CA GLY A 273 2.59 -19.64 7.26
C GLY A 273 3.16 -18.50 6.41
N GLY A 274 3.67 -17.48 7.09
CA GLY A 274 4.20 -16.26 6.48
C GLY A 274 3.24 -15.08 6.60
N LYS A 275 3.78 -13.88 6.42
CA LYS A 275 3.05 -12.61 6.53
C LYS A 275 2.86 -11.98 5.15
N VAL A 276 1.61 -11.79 4.74
CA VAL A 276 1.26 -11.01 3.54
C VAL A 276 1.52 -9.54 3.86
N LEU A 277 2.42 -8.92 3.09
CA LEU A 277 2.68 -7.49 3.21
C LEU A 277 1.84 -6.65 2.26
N VAL A 278 1.67 -7.13 1.03
CA VAL A 278 0.97 -6.39 -0.02
C VAL A 278 0.25 -7.36 -0.93
N ASN A 279 -1.02 -7.07 -1.21
CA ASN A 279 -1.75 -7.52 -2.39
C ASN A 279 -2.20 -6.28 -3.17
N SER A 280 -1.80 -6.18 -4.45
CA SER A 280 -2.11 -4.99 -5.25
C SER A 280 -3.57 -4.85 -5.65
N VAL A 281 -4.44 -5.82 -5.30
CA VAL A 281 -5.85 -5.81 -5.68
C VAL A 281 -6.75 -5.17 -4.62
N SER A 282 -6.70 -5.62 -3.37
CA SER A 282 -7.48 -5.03 -2.27
C SER A 282 -7.03 -5.51 -0.90
N LYS A 283 -7.36 -4.75 0.17
CA LYS A 283 -7.11 -5.14 1.56
C LYS A 283 -7.86 -6.42 1.96
N GLU A 284 -9.08 -6.60 1.46
CA GLU A 284 -9.88 -7.79 1.75
C GLU A 284 -9.18 -9.06 1.25
N ARG A 285 -8.53 -8.99 0.08
CA ARG A 285 -7.73 -10.11 -0.44
C ARG A 285 -6.45 -10.35 0.36
N GLU A 286 -5.85 -9.31 0.95
CA GLU A 286 -4.73 -9.49 1.88
C GLU A 286 -5.17 -10.28 3.10
N THR A 287 -6.29 -9.91 3.71
CA THR A 287 -6.86 -10.61 4.86
C THR A 287 -7.19 -12.06 4.53
N VAL A 288 -7.90 -12.32 3.42
CA VAL A 288 -8.25 -13.69 3.01
C VAL A 288 -7.00 -14.53 2.74
N LEU A 289 -5.98 -13.96 2.10
CA LEU A 289 -4.73 -14.67 1.86
C LEU A 289 -3.97 -14.94 3.17
N GLN A 290 -3.95 -13.97 4.08
CA GLN A 290 -3.34 -14.13 5.40
C GLN A 290 -4.03 -15.24 6.19
N GLU A 291 -5.36 -15.28 6.19
CA GLU A 291 -6.15 -16.35 6.83
C GLU A 291 -5.83 -17.74 6.27
N ILE A 292 -5.63 -17.86 4.94
CA ILE A 292 -5.22 -19.12 4.30
C ILE A 292 -3.84 -19.55 4.81
N LEU A 293 -2.88 -18.62 4.89
CA LEU A 293 -1.52 -18.91 5.36
C LEU A 293 -1.48 -19.25 6.86
N ASP A 294 -2.30 -18.58 7.67
CA ASP A 294 -2.35 -18.73 9.13
C ASP A 294 -3.18 -19.94 9.58
N ALA A 295 -4.09 -20.44 8.74
CA ALA A 295 -4.94 -21.57 9.07
C ALA A 295 -4.09 -22.73 9.63
N ALA A 296 -4.36 -23.16 10.86
CA ALA A 296 -3.67 -24.31 11.43
C ALA A 296 -3.90 -25.49 10.48
N GLY A 297 -2.83 -25.93 9.80
CA GLY A 297 -2.92 -27.07 8.90
C GLY A 297 -3.56 -28.22 9.67
N GLU A 298 -4.76 -28.61 9.28
CA GLU A 298 -5.39 -29.81 9.82
C GLU A 298 -4.40 -30.95 9.57
N LYS A 299 -3.70 -31.36 10.63
CA LYS A 299 -2.97 -32.62 10.62
C LYS A 299 -4.03 -33.69 10.45
N THR A 300 -4.18 -34.17 9.22
CA THR A 300 -4.83 -35.44 8.98
C THR A 300 -3.89 -36.51 9.52
N GLU A 301 -4.21 -37.06 10.70
CA GLU A 301 -3.70 -38.34 11.19
C GLU A 301 -4.09 -39.48 10.23
#